data_AF-A0A353A1A2-F1
#
_entry.id   AF-A0A353A1A2-F1
#
_cell.length_a   1.000
_cell.length_b   1.000
_cell.length_c   1.000
_cell.angle_alpha   90.00
_cell.angle_beta   90.00
_cell.angle_gamma   90.00
#
_symmetry.space_group_name_H-M   'P 1'
#
loop_
_entity.id
_entity.type
_entity.pdbx_description
1 polymer ?
#
loop_
_entity_poly.entity_id
_entity_poly.type
_entity_poly.pdbx_seq_one_letter_code
_entity_poly.pdbx_strand_id
1 'polypeptide(L)'
;ALKSNVVSCKFSEAARTRSGRDYTDRTGQYRFANMRAYLFWMVREWLDPDNRTGAMLPPGGTLAQEATEIRWTFKSDGRVIIEPKDDIKRRLGFSPDEFDSLANTFYPAVAVTRHTQEIYTQYEEDALL
;
A
#
# COMPACT_ATOMS: atom_id res chain seq x y z
N ALA A 1 -14.28 -23.26 3.96
CA ALA A 1 -12.93 -23.56 3.45
C ALA A 1 -12.32 -22.40 2.64
N LEU A 2 -13.04 -21.75 1.71
CA LEU A 2 -12.47 -20.65 0.89
C LEU A 2 -12.54 -19.24 1.52
N LYS A 3 -13.59 -18.92 2.30
CA LYS A 3 -13.81 -17.56 2.84
C LYS A 3 -12.75 -17.07 3.83
N SER A 4 -11.96 -17.97 4.44
CA SER A 4 -10.93 -17.59 5.41
C SER A 4 -9.64 -17.04 4.77
N ASN A 5 -9.44 -17.27 3.47
CA ASN A 5 -8.18 -16.93 2.78
C ASN A 5 -8.36 -15.82 1.73
N VAL A 6 -9.56 -15.23 1.65
CA VAL A 6 -9.85 -14.14 0.70
C VAL A 6 -9.83 -12.83 1.46
N VAL A 7 -8.91 -11.95 1.06
CA VAL A 7 -8.80 -10.60 1.58
C VAL A 7 -9.35 -9.63 0.55
N SER A 8 -10.27 -8.76 0.97
CA SER A 8 -10.77 -7.67 0.14
C SER A 8 -9.76 -6.52 0.15
N CYS A 9 -9.07 -6.29 -0.97
CA CYS A 9 -8.24 -5.09 -1.15
C CYS A 9 -9.06 -3.98 -1.82
N LYS A 10 -9.29 -2.87 -1.11
CA LYS A 10 -10.07 -1.74 -1.64
C LYS A 10 -9.29 -0.43 -1.56
N PHE A 11 -8.86 0.08 -2.72
CA PHE A 11 -8.11 1.34 -2.83
C PHE A 11 -8.79 2.57 -2.23
N SER A 12 -10.12 2.64 -2.30
CA SER A 12 -10.88 3.79 -1.79
C SER A 12 -11.15 3.70 -0.28
N GLU A 13 -10.73 2.64 0.39
CA GLU A 13 -10.85 2.48 1.84
C GLU A 13 -9.95 3.49 2.57
N ALA A 14 -10.31 3.87 3.80
CA ALA A 14 -9.46 4.69 4.65
C ALA A 14 -8.17 3.93 4.99
N ALA A 15 -7.03 4.63 4.96
CA ALA A 15 -5.75 4.04 5.33
C ALA A 15 -5.61 3.92 6.85
N ARG A 16 -6.32 2.95 7.45
CA ARG A 16 -6.34 2.72 8.89
C ARG A 16 -6.17 1.26 9.25
N THR A 17 -5.54 1.01 10.39
CA THR A 17 -5.49 -0.30 11.03
C THR A 17 -6.88 -0.71 11.51
N ARG A 18 -7.04 -2.00 11.83
CA ARG A 18 -8.25 -2.52 12.49
C ARG A 18 -8.54 -1.84 13.82
N SER A 19 -7.50 -1.40 14.53
CA SER A 19 -7.60 -0.65 15.79
C SER A 19 -7.96 0.83 15.59
N GLY A 20 -8.17 1.28 14.36
CA GLY A 20 -8.57 2.66 14.03
C GLY A 20 -7.44 3.68 13.93
N ARG A 21 -6.17 3.26 14.03
CA ARG A 21 -5.01 4.15 13.88
C ARG A 21 -4.73 4.39 12.39
N ASP A 22 -4.30 5.60 12.04
CA ASP A 22 -3.88 5.90 10.66
C ASP A 22 -2.60 5.11 10.33
N TYR A 23 -2.53 4.51 9.13
CA TYR A 23 -1.27 4.01 8.60
C TYR A 23 -0.34 5.18 8.32
N THR A 24 0.95 4.95 8.56
CA THR A 24 2.01 5.95 8.36
C THR A 24 3.13 5.41 7.50
N ASP A 25 3.94 6.31 6.96
CA ASP A 25 5.20 5.96 6.32
C ASP A 25 6.23 5.48 7.36
N ARG A 26 7.40 5.05 6.92
CA ARG A 26 8.45 4.54 7.81
C ARG A 26 8.88 5.57 8.86
N THR A 27 8.80 6.87 8.57
CA THR A 27 9.17 7.93 9.51
C THR A 27 8.08 8.26 10.54
N GLY A 28 6.84 7.77 10.32
CA GLY A 28 5.68 8.08 11.15
C GLY A 28 5.09 9.48 10.92
N GLN A 29 5.61 10.26 9.97
CA GLN A 29 5.21 11.65 9.75
C GLN A 29 4.06 11.78 8.75
N TYR A 30 4.09 10.97 7.68
CA TYR A 30 3.09 11.04 6.63
C TYR A 30 1.93 10.10 6.90
N ARG A 31 0.73 10.62 6.64
CA ARG A 31 -0.54 9.90 6.72
C ARG A 31 -1.19 9.94 5.36
N PHE A 32 -2.08 8.99 5.08
CA PHE A 32 -2.61 8.78 3.74
C PHE A 32 -4.12 9.01 3.69
N ALA A 33 -4.58 9.65 2.61
CA ALA A 33 -6.00 9.95 2.42
C ALA A 33 -6.84 8.69 2.19
N ASN A 34 -6.25 7.65 1.61
CA ASN A 34 -6.88 6.36 1.33
C ASN A 34 -5.83 5.25 1.17
N MET A 35 -6.29 3.99 1.08
CA MET A 35 -5.43 2.83 0.89
C MET A 35 -4.62 2.91 -0.40
N ARG A 36 -5.15 3.46 -1.50
CA ARG A 36 -4.35 3.66 -2.73
C ARG A 36 -3.08 4.46 -2.43
N ALA A 37 -3.22 5.57 -1.72
CA ALA A 37 -2.09 6.42 -1.39
C ALA A 37 -1.09 5.72 -0.46
N TYR A 38 -1.57 4.99 0.53
CA TYR A 38 -0.70 4.21 1.40
C TYR A 38 0.07 3.12 0.64
N LEU A 39 -0.61 2.31 -0.16
CA LEU A 39 0.01 1.19 -0.88
C LEU A 39 1.04 1.64 -1.90
N PHE A 40 0.73 2.71 -2.62
CA PHE A 40 1.68 3.34 -3.54
C PHE A 40 2.92 3.85 -2.79
N TRP A 41 2.74 4.40 -1.60
CA TRP A 41 3.84 4.81 -0.75
C TRP A 41 4.67 3.64 -0.26
N MET A 42 4.05 2.50 0.06
CA MET A 42 4.78 1.29 0.45
C MET A 42 5.66 0.76 -0.70
N VAL A 43 5.18 0.83 -1.95
CA VAL A 43 6.03 0.53 -3.12
C VAL A 43 7.20 1.51 -3.21
N ARG A 44 6.96 2.81 -2.99
CA ARG A 44 8.03 3.83 -2.96
C ARG A 44 9.08 3.51 -1.89
N GLU A 45 8.66 3.22 -0.66
CA GLU A 45 9.56 2.83 0.44
C GLU A 45 10.29 1.52 0.13
N TRP A 46 9.62 0.58 -0.53
CA TRP A 46 10.24 -0.68 -0.94
C TRP A 46 11.34 -0.48 -1.98
N LEU A 47 11.16 0.45 -2.92
CA LEU A 47 12.13 0.78 -3.96
C LEU A 47 13.24 1.74 -3.49
N ASP A 48 13.10 2.36 -2.32
CA ASP A 48 14.10 3.28 -1.79
C ASP A 48 15.40 2.52 -1.43
N PRO A 49 16.54 2.83 -2.07
CA PRO A 49 17.81 2.15 -1.79
C PRO A 49 18.28 2.35 -0.34
N ASP A 50 17.91 3.46 0.31
CA ASP A 50 18.28 3.74 1.70
C ASP A 50 17.58 2.77 2.67
N ASN A 51 16.47 2.17 2.25
CA ASN A 51 15.73 1.18 3.02
C ASN A 51 16.33 -0.24 2.92
N ARG A 52 17.32 -0.47 2.05
CA ARG A 52 18.08 -1.73 1.92
C ARG A 52 17.20 -2.98 1.79
N THR A 53 16.07 -2.85 1.12
CA THR A 53 15.11 -3.94 0.89
C THR A 53 15.62 -4.99 -0.09
N GLY A 54 16.63 -4.65 -0.91
CA GLY A 54 17.09 -5.48 -2.03
C GLY A 54 16.08 -5.54 -3.18
N ALA A 55 15.13 -4.60 -3.23
CA ALA A 55 14.12 -4.54 -4.28
C ALA A 55 14.74 -4.36 -5.67
N MET A 56 14.21 -5.09 -6.64
CA MET A 56 14.57 -4.97 -8.04
C MET A 56 13.31 -5.07 -8.88
N LEU A 57 13.09 -4.09 -9.75
CA LEU A 57 12.01 -4.17 -10.73
C LEU A 57 12.41 -5.12 -11.87
N PRO A 58 11.46 -5.93 -12.39
CA PRO A 58 11.73 -6.77 -13.54
C PRO A 58 12.12 -5.91 -14.75
N PRO A 59 13.06 -6.38 -15.59
CA PRO A 59 13.40 -5.66 -16.82
C PRO A 59 12.24 -5.74 -17.83
N GLY A 60 11.97 -4.64 -18.52
CA GLY A 60 10.90 -4.53 -19.53
C GLY A 60 9.54 -4.18 -18.95
N GLY A 61 8.48 -4.36 -19.76
CA GLY A 61 7.10 -4.00 -19.40
C GLY A 61 6.83 -2.49 -19.40
N THR A 62 5.70 -2.10 -18.83
CA THR A 62 5.30 -0.69 -18.67
C THR A 62 5.48 -0.18 -17.25
N LEU A 63 5.75 -1.06 -16.29
CA LEU A 63 5.89 -0.75 -14.87
C LEU A 63 6.83 0.41 -14.54
N ALA A 64 8.01 0.47 -15.17
CA ALA A 64 8.95 1.57 -14.92
C ALA A 64 8.39 2.92 -15.41
N GLN A 65 7.73 2.94 -16.56
CA GLN A 65 7.10 4.14 -17.11
C GLN A 65 5.92 4.57 -16.24
N GLU A 66 5.07 3.62 -15.85
CA GLU A 66 3.95 3.83 -14.93
C GLU A 66 4.43 4.43 -13.61
N ALA A 67 5.47 3.84 -12.99
CA ALA A 67 6.04 4.30 -11.72
C ALA A 67 6.54 5.75 -11.79
N THR A 68 7.18 6.14 -12.90
CA THR A 68 7.71 7.50 -13.06
C THR A 68 6.65 8.57 -13.35
N GLU A 69 5.48 8.18 -13.87
CA GLU A 69 4.42 9.12 -14.22
C GLU A 69 3.46 9.44 -13.08
N ILE A 70 3.41 8.58 -12.05
CA ILE A 70 2.51 8.75 -10.91
C ILE A 70 2.94 9.93 -10.05
N ARG A 71 2.00 10.83 -9.77
CA ARG A 71 2.17 12.00 -8.91
C ARG A 71 1.29 11.92 -7.67
N TRP A 72 1.77 12.60 -6.63
CA TRP A 72 1.09 12.69 -5.35
C TRP A 72 1.12 14.14 -4.85
N THR A 73 0.15 14.48 -4.00
CA THR A 73 0.05 15.80 -3.37
C THR A 73 -0.38 15.68 -1.91
N PHE A 74 -0.27 16.77 -1.16
CA PHE A 74 -0.87 16.88 0.17
C PHE A 74 -2.26 17.48 0.06
N LYS A 75 -3.22 16.88 0.76
CA LYS A 75 -4.53 17.51 1.02
C LYS A 75 -4.39 18.58 2.10
N SER A 76 -5.43 19.39 2.27
CA SER A 76 -5.49 20.45 3.29
C SER A 76 -5.34 19.94 4.73
N ASP A 77 -5.63 18.66 5.00
CA ASP A 77 -5.44 18.01 6.31
C ASP A 77 -4.04 17.38 6.48
N GLY A 78 -3.12 17.64 5.55
CA GLY A 78 -1.75 17.14 5.55
C GLY A 78 -1.60 15.67 5.13
N ARG A 79 -2.67 15.01 4.67
CA ARG A 79 -2.60 13.63 4.18
C ARG A 79 -2.13 13.58 2.73
N VAL A 80 -1.27 12.61 2.43
CA VAL A 80 -0.84 12.27 1.08
C VAL A 80 -1.99 11.66 0.29
N ILE A 81 -2.16 12.11 -0.95
CA ILE A 81 -3.10 11.53 -1.91
C ILE A 81 -2.41 11.33 -3.27
N ILE A 82 -2.72 10.19 -3.90
CA ILE A 82 -2.34 9.91 -5.29
C ILE A 82 -3.39 10.54 -6.20
N GLU A 83 -2.93 11.12 -7.30
CA GLU A 83 -3.82 11.71 -8.30
C GLU A 83 -4.83 10.69 -8.88
N PRO A 84 -5.91 11.16 -9.54
CA PRO A 84 -6.86 10.27 -10.19
C PRO A 84 -6.21 9.42 -11.30
N LYS A 85 -6.67 8.17 -11.41
CA LYS A 85 -6.20 7.22 -12.44
C LYS A 85 -6.37 7.76 -13.86
N ASP A 86 -7.47 8.48 -14.12
CA ASP A 86 -7.74 9.05 -15.43
C ASP A 86 -6.72 10.12 -15.83
N ASP A 87 -6.15 10.85 -14.87
CA ASP A 87 -5.14 11.87 -15.15
C ASP A 87 -3.77 11.25 -15.45
N ILE A 88 -3.41 10.16 -14.77
CA ILE A 88 -2.23 9.34 -15.11
C ILE A 88 -2.41 8.78 -16.53
N LYS A 89 -3.56 8.16 -16.80
CA LYS A 89 -3.86 7.57 -18.11
C LYS A 89 -3.83 8.61 -19.24
N ARG A 90 -4.29 9.83 -18.99
CA ARG A 90 -4.26 10.92 -19.97
C ARG A 90 -2.83 11.32 -20.35
N ARG A 91 -1.89 11.29 -19.40
CA ARG A 91 -0.46 11.60 -19.66
C ARG A 91 0.29 10.41 -20.27
N LEU A 92 0.06 9.21 -19.72
CA LEU A 92 0.77 7.99 -20.10
C LEU A 92 0.26 7.39 -21.43
N GLY A 93 -1.00 7.66 -21.79
CA GLY A 93 -1.68 7.10 -22.95
C GLY A 93 -2.34 5.74 -22.72
N PHE A 94 -2.03 5.07 -21.60
CA PHE A 94 -2.61 3.80 -21.17
C PHE A 94 -2.80 3.76 -19.65
N SER A 95 -3.52 2.75 -19.17
CA SER A 95 -3.83 2.60 -17.75
C SER A 95 -2.61 2.09 -16.96
N PRO A 96 -2.29 2.64 -15.77
CA PRO A 96 -1.18 2.17 -14.94
C PRO A 96 -1.55 0.89 -14.15
N ASP A 97 -1.96 -0.15 -14.86
CA ASP A 97 -2.50 -1.37 -14.26
C ASP A 97 -1.40 -2.25 -13.66
N GLU A 98 -0.19 -2.29 -14.22
CA GLU A 98 0.92 -3.08 -13.66
C GLU A 98 1.32 -2.55 -12.29
N PHE A 99 1.41 -1.22 -12.15
CA PHE A 99 1.71 -0.57 -10.88
C PHE A 99 0.56 -0.71 -9.88
N ASP A 100 -0.71 -0.55 -10.30
CA ASP A 100 -1.87 -0.80 -9.45
C ASP A 100 -1.83 -2.25 -8.89
N SER A 101 -1.52 -3.23 -9.74
CA SER A 101 -1.38 -4.63 -9.34
C SER A 101 -0.23 -4.85 -8.34
N LEU A 102 0.94 -4.27 -8.59
CA LEU A 102 2.07 -4.34 -7.65
C LEU A 102 1.68 -3.73 -6.29
N ALA A 103 1.09 -2.53 -6.28
CA ALA A 103 0.69 -1.85 -5.05
C ALA A 103 -0.32 -2.67 -4.23
N ASN A 104 -1.24 -3.38 -4.87
CA ASN A 104 -2.18 -4.26 -4.17
C ASN A 104 -1.51 -5.38 -3.37
N THR A 105 -0.31 -5.81 -3.76
CA THR A 105 0.45 -6.86 -3.02
C THR A 105 0.98 -6.37 -1.68
N PHE A 106 1.07 -5.05 -1.48
CA PHE A 106 1.46 -4.42 -0.21
C PHE A 106 0.29 -4.22 0.75
N TYR A 107 -0.90 -4.76 0.42
CA TYR A 107 -2.06 -4.63 1.30
C TYR A 107 -1.75 -5.28 2.66
N PRO A 108 -1.96 -4.58 3.79
CA PRO A 108 -1.56 -5.03 5.13
C PRO A 108 -2.56 -6.06 5.67
N ALA A 109 -2.71 -7.16 4.95
CA ALA A 109 -3.51 -8.29 5.38
C ALA A 109 -2.62 -9.49 5.68
N VAL A 110 -2.89 -10.07 6.83
CA VAL A 110 -2.28 -11.33 7.23
C VAL A 110 -3.15 -12.46 6.67
N ALA A 111 -2.55 -13.35 5.89
CA ALA A 111 -3.20 -14.62 5.58
C ALA A 111 -3.35 -15.42 6.88
N VAL A 112 -4.57 -15.55 7.37
CA VAL A 112 -4.86 -16.27 8.60
C VAL A 112 -4.75 -17.78 8.32
N THR A 113 -3.60 -18.36 8.65
CA THR A 113 -3.47 -19.81 8.84
C THR A 113 -3.84 -20.16 10.28
N ARG A 114 -4.20 -21.43 10.54
CA ARG A 114 -4.50 -21.90 11.91
C ARG A 114 -3.37 -21.56 12.90
N HIS A 115 -2.12 -21.67 12.45
CA HIS A 115 -0.94 -21.39 13.27
C HIS A 115 -0.73 -19.89 13.55
N THR A 116 -0.97 -19.03 12.56
CA THR A 116 -0.82 -17.58 12.76
C THR A 116 -1.90 -16.99 13.68
N GLN A 117 -3.08 -17.60 13.74
CA GLN A 117 -4.17 -17.12 14.60
C GLN A 117 -3.77 -17.09 16.08
N GLU A 118 -3.10 -18.14 16.56
CA GLU A 118 -2.59 -18.25 17.94
C GLU A 118 -1.56 -17.15 18.25
N ILE A 119 -0.67 -16.87 17.30
CA ILE A 119 0.39 -15.86 17.43
C ILE A 119 -0.21 -14.45 17.55
N TYR A 120 -1.15 -14.08 16.69
CA TYR A 120 -1.76 -12.73 16.74
C TYR A 120 -2.64 -12.52 17.97
N THR A 121 -3.34 -13.55 18.44
CA THR A 121 -4.10 -13.47 19.69
C THR A 121 -3.17 -13.21 20.88
N GLN A 122 -2.01 -13.85 20.93
CA GLN A 122 -1.00 -13.61 21.96
C GLN A 122 -0.42 -12.19 21.88
N TYR A 123 -0.06 -11.70 20.70
CA TYR A 123 0.47 -10.33 20.53
C TYR A 123 -0.55 -9.23 20.89
N GLU A 124 -1.85 -9.44 20.63
CA GLU A 124 -2.88 -8.48 21.03
C GLU A 124 -3.08 -8.44 22.56
N GLU A 125 -2.92 -9.56 23.26
CA GLU A 125 -2.92 -9.58 24.74
C GLU A 125 -1.69 -8.89 25.32
N ASP A 126 -0.50 -9.15 24.77
CA ASP A 126 0.76 -8.56 25.24
C ASP A 126 0.86 -7.05 24.96
N ALA A 127 0.20 -6.56 23.89
CA ALA A 127 0.18 -5.13 23.55
C ALA A 127 -0.82 -4.30 24.39
N LEU A 128 -1.61 -4.95 25.25
CA LEU A 128 -2.56 -4.34 26.20
C LEU A 128 -2.04 -4.35 27.65
N LEU A 129 -0.88 -4.95 27.91
CA LEU A 129 -0.11 -4.88 29.16
C LEU A 129 0.94 -3.77 29.11
#